data_AF-A0A290WU39-F1
#
_entry.id   AF-A0A290WU39-F1
#
_cell.length_a   1.000
_cell.length_b   1.000
_cell.length_c   1.000
_cell.angle_alpha   90.00
_cell.angle_beta   90.00
_cell.angle_gamma   90.00
#
_symmetry.space_group_name_H-M   'P 1'
#
loop_
_entity.id
_entity.type
_entity.pdbx_description
1 polymer ?
#
loop_
_entity_poly.entity_id
_entity_poly.type
_entity_poly.pdbx_seq_one_letter_code
_entity_poly.pdbx_strand_id
1 'polypeptide(L)'
;MAAILIPVVEAVAVRVLAALGVGLAAGAAGEAALKQARKRQEEADKAKSAAIARTEATTKEKEKCKECPPDRGALMPVNHHMSQNSMEYQARITGFPPGMEWLFEGKDFDGFKSSMCLLQEAKADYDQFFNAKGKLEYPFQEQLFVGKMQKQAIAQAMIVKINKPTVLTWYFQTPMAFKYMRPILVDMGISVLHIP
;
A
#
# COMPACT_ATOMS: atom_id res chain seq x y z
N MET A 1 47.51 -5.51 -11.82
CA MET A 1 48.01 -4.12 -11.76
C MET A 1 47.55 -3.36 -12.99
N ALA A 2 47.45 -2.04 -12.87
CA ALA A 2 47.07 -1.04 -13.86
C ALA A 2 45.56 -0.78 -13.99
N ALA A 3 45.21 0.42 -13.58
CA ALA A 3 43.89 1.02 -13.53
C ALA A 3 43.81 2.18 -14.55
N ILE A 4 42.57 2.61 -14.83
CA ILE A 4 42.16 3.96 -15.28
C ILE A 4 42.44 4.21 -16.80
N LEU A 5 41.47 4.61 -17.64
CA LEU A 5 40.95 5.99 -17.77
C LEU A 5 39.63 6.05 -18.58
N ILE A 6 38.61 6.70 -17.99
CA ILE A 6 37.53 7.43 -18.67
C ILE A 6 38.09 8.83 -18.96
N PRO A 7 37.97 9.39 -20.20
CA PRO A 7 36.91 10.36 -20.53
C PRO A 7 36.47 10.22 -22.02
N VAL A 8 35.37 10.77 -22.56
CA VAL A 8 34.92 12.16 -22.65
C VAL A 8 33.48 12.12 -23.18
N VAL A 9 32.61 12.94 -22.61
CA VAL A 9 31.30 13.30 -23.16
C VAL A 9 31.52 14.14 -24.42
N GLU A 10 31.08 13.70 -25.61
CA GLU A 10 30.64 14.60 -26.68
C GLU A 10 29.64 13.94 -27.64
N ALA A 11 28.49 14.60 -27.73
CA ALA A 11 27.70 14.81 -28.95
C ALA A 11 27.34 13.60 -29.84
N VAL A 12 26.35 12.82 -29.41
CA VAL A 12 25.39 12.24 -30.36
C VAL A 12 24.07 12.98 -30.19
N ALA A 13 24.06 14.24 -30.65
CA ALA A 13 22.84 14.91 -31.07
C ALA A 13 22.30 14.15 -32.29
N VAL A 14 21.60 13.05 -31.98
CA VAL A 14 20.31 12.70 -32.55
C VAL A 14 20.21 13.06 -34.04
N ARG A 15 20.60 12.09 -34.87
CA ARG A 15 20.10 11.91 -36.25
C ARG A 15 18.56 11.78 -36.23
N VAL A 16 17.84 12.87 -35.99
CA VAL A 16 16.37 12.97 -36.19
C VAL A 16 16.08 14.18 -37.08
N LEU A 17 16.83 14.31 -38.17
CA LEU A 17 16.47 15.19 -39.29
C LEU A 17 16.02 14.41 -40.53
N ALA A 18 15.51 13.19 -40.35
CA ALA A 18 14.84 12.44 -41.41
C ALA A 18 13.32 12.30 -41.20
N ALA A 19 12.80 12.52 -39.99
CA ALA A 19 11.39 12.33 -39.67
C ALA A 19 10.53 13.62 -39.76
N LEU A 20 11.12 14.79 -40.04
CA LEU A 20 10.39 16.06 -40.16
C LEU A 20 10.29 16.61 -41.59
N GLY A 21 10.86 15.93 -42.59
CA GLY A 21 10.69 16.31 -43.99
C GLY A 21 11.05 17.77 -44.31
N VAL A 22 12.00 18.37 -43.58
CA VAL A 22 12.47 19.73 -43.88
C VAL A 22 13.63 19.62 -44.86
N GLY A 23 13.30 19.36 -46.13
CA GLY A 23 14.17 19.80 -47.22
C GLY A 23 14.07 21.32 -47.28
N LEU A 24 15.21 22.03 -47.21
CA LEU A 24 15.27 23.47 -47.47
C LEU A 24 14.94 23.72 -48.95
N ALA A 25 13.66 23.76 -49.28
CA ALA A 25 13.17 24.30 -50.54
C ALA A 25 12.82 25.78 -50.31
N ALA A 26 13.75 26.67 -50.64
CA ALA A 26 13.49 28.10 -50.70
C ALA A 26 12.49 28.38 -51.84
N GLY A 27 11.22 28.57 -51.48
CA GLY A 27 10.11 28.86 -52.38
C GLY A 27 8.79 28.90 -51.59
N ALA A 28 7.72 29.46 -52.17
CA ALA A 28 6.44 29.70 -51.49
C ALA A 28 5.83 28.46 -50.80
N ALA A 29 6.18 27.25 -51.24
CA ALA A 29 5.78 25.99 -50.61
C ALA A 29 6.46 25.73 -49.24
N GLY A 30 7.69 26.22 -49.04
CA GLY A 30 8.45 26.09 -47.79
C GLY A 30 7.89 26.94 -46.65
N GLU A 31 7.37 28.14 -46.96
CA GLU A 31 6.71 28.99 -45.96
C GLU A 31 5.38 28.41 -45.48
N ALA A 32 4.63 27.76 -46.37
CA ALA A 32 3.38 27.07 -45.99
C ALA A 32 3.66 25.87 -45.06
N ALA A 33 4.69 25.09 -45.37
CA ALA A 33 5.13 23.98 -44.52
C ALA A 33 5.62 24.45 -43.13
N LEU A 34 6.39 25.55 -43.08
CA LEU A 34 6.83 26.16 -41.82
C LEU A 34 5.68 26.71 -40.98
N LYS A 35 4.69 27.35 -41.60
CA LYS A 35 3.47 27.83 -40.90
C LYS A 35 2.66 26.66 -40.34
N GLN A 36 2.55 25.55 -41.06
CA GLN A 36 1.83 24.36 -40.58
C GLN A 36 2.57 23.67 -39.44
N ALA A 37 3.91 23.61 -39.48
CA ALA A 37 4.73 23.08 -38.40
C ALA A 37 4.58 23.91 -37.11
N ARG A 38 4.60 25.25 -37.20
CA ARG A 38 4.37 26.13 -36.04
C ARG A 38 2.99 25.96 -35.43
N LYS A 39 1.92 25.87 -36.24
CA LYS A 39 0.56 25.60 -35.74
C LYS A 39 0.47 24.28 -34.97
N ARG A 40 1.08 23.21 -35.48
CA ARG A 40 1.11 21.92 -34.79
C ARG A 40 1.88 21.98 -33.47
N GLN A 41 2.94 22.78 -33.42
CA GLN A 41 3.72 22.98 -32.19
C GLN A 41 2.93 23.77 -31.14
N GLU A 42 2.26 24.84 -31.54
CA GLU A 42 1.36 25.62 -30.67
C GLU A 42 0.18 24.76 -30.14
N GLU A 43 -0.41 23.93 -30.98
CA GLU A 43 -1.46 22.99 -30.58
C GLU A 43 -0.95 21.94 -29.59
N ALA A 44 0.26 21.41 -29.82
CA ALA A 44 0.90 20.45 -28.91
C ALA A 44 1.27 21.08 -27.57
N ASP A 45 1.77 22.31 -27.56
CA ASP A 45 2.11 23.03 -26.34
C ASP A 45 0.84 23.39 -25.55
N LYS A 46 -0.23 23.82 -26.23
CA LYS A 46 -1.55 24.04 -25.60
C LYS A 46 -2.13 22.75 -25.02
N ALA A 47 -2.00 21.61 -25.72
CA ALA A 47 -2.45 20.32 -25.23
C ALA A 47 -1.66 19.87 -23.98
N LYS A 48 -0.33 20.09 -23.96
CA LYS A 48 0.51 19.83 -22.78
C LYS A 48 0.14 20.73 -21.60
N SER A 49 -0.03 22.04 -21.82
CA SER A 49 -0.47 22.97 -20.76
C SER A 49 -1.84 22.59 -20.19
N ALA A 50 -2.78 22.17 -21.05
CA ALA A 50 -4.09 21.68 -20.60
C ALA A 50 -4.01 20.36 -19.83
N ALA A 51 -3.10 19.46 -20.21
CA ALA A 51 -2.85 18.21 -19.49
C ALA A 51 -2.21 18.46 -18.11
N ILE A 52 -1.25 19.39 -18.03
CA ILE A 52 -0.62 19.82 -16.77
C ILE A 52 -1.67 20.46 -15.86
N ALA A 53 -2.48 21.40 -16.38
CA ALA A 53 -3.54 22.05 -15.61
C ALA A 53 -4.61 21.06 -15.11
N ARG A 54 -4.97 20.05 -15.92
CA ARG A 54 -5.88 18.96 -15.49
C ARG A 54 -5.24 18.06 -14.43
N THR A 55 -3.95 17.77 -14.55
CA THR A 55 -3.21 17.00 -13.55
C THR A 55 -3.15 17.77 -12.23
N GLU A 56 -2.85 19.07 -12.28
CA GLU A 56 -2.83 19.97 -11.12
C GLU A 56 -4.22 20.11 -10.47
N ALA A 57 -5.28 20.24 -11.27
CA ALA A 57 -6.66 20.27 -10.77
C ALA A 57 -7.05 18.94 -10.11
N THR A 58 -6.65 17.81 -10.69
CA THR A 58 -6.87 16.47 -10.11
C THR A 58 -6.07 16.27 -8.82
N THR A 59 -4.87 16.87 -8.68
CA THR A 59 -4.12 16.84 -7.42
C THR A 59 -4.70 17.77 -6.36
N LYS A 60 -5.28 18.92 -6.73
CA LYS A 60 -5.94 19.83 -5.78
C LYS A 60 -7.30 19.30 -5.29
N GLU A 61 -8.01 18.52 -6.10
CA GLU A 61 -9.23 17.83 -5.63
C GLU A 61 -8.93 16.68 -4.65
N LYS A 62 -7.72 16.10 -4.69
CA LYS A 62 -7.24 15.10 -3.72
C LYS A 62 -6.83 15.70 -2.36
N GLU A 63 -6.76 17.03 -2.22
CA GLU A 63 -6.35 17.70 -0.98
C GLU A 63 -7.43 17.75 0.11
N LYS A 64 -8.62 17.17 -0.13
CA LYS A 64 -9.57 16.80 0.92
C LYS A 64 -9.65 15.29 1.10
N CYS A 65 -8.52 14.59 1.11
CA CYS A 65 -8.45 13.31 1.81
C CYS A 65 -8.86 13.58 3.27
N LYS A 66 -9.93 12.93 3.75
CA LYS A 66 -10.21 12.93 5.19
C LYS A 66 -8.93 12.43 5.87
N GLU A 67 -8.34 13.27 6.71
CA GLU A 67 -7.13 12.90 7.46
C GLU A 67 -7.36 11.53 8.11
N CYS A 68 -6.45 10.58 7.87
CA CYS A 68 -6.52 9.27 8.48
C CYS A 68 -5.76 9.31 9.80
N PRO A 69 -6.43 9.18 10.97
CA PRO A 69 -5.75 9.35 12.25
C PRO A 69 -4.54 8.42 12.45
N PRO A 70 -4.57 7.14 12.04
CA PRO A 70 -3.42 6.25 12.07
C PRO A 70 -2.15 6.73 11.35
N ASP A 71 -2.22 7.73 10.45
CA ASP A 71 -1.03 8.28 9.78
C ASP A 71 -0.02 8.89 10.77
N ARG A 72 -0.47 9.29 11.97
CA ARG A 72 0.42 9.78 13.05
C ARG A 72 1.11 8.66 13.84
N GLY A 73 0.86 7.40 13.49
CA GLY A 73 1.56 6.25 14.05
C GLY A 73 2.99 6.13 13.53
N ALA A 74 3.65 5.03 13.88
CA ALA A 74 5.00 4.77 13.45
C ALA A 74 5.21 3.29 13.13
N LEU A 75 6.05 3.02 12.13
CA LEU A 75 6.55 1.68 11.87
C LEU A 75 7.64 1.35 12.89
N MET A 76 7.44 0.28 13.67
CA MET A 76 8.31 -0.10 14.78
C MET A 76 8.71 -1.58 14.68
N PRO A 77 9.92 -1.95 15.13
CA PRO A 77 10.31 -3.36 15.20
C PRO A 77 9.50 -4.09 16.26
N VAL A 78 9.17 -5.36 15.99
CA VAL A 78 8.51 -6.23 16.96
C VAL A 78 9.38 -6.45 18.19
N ASN A 79 8.74 -6.50 19.37
CA ASN A 79 9.41 -6.74 20.65
C ASN A 79 9.12 -8.14 21.23
N HIS A 80 8.53 -9.03 20.43
CA HIS A 80 8.11 -10.36 20.84
C HIS A 80 8.51 -11.42 19.81
N HIS A 81 8.44 -12.69 20.22
CA HIS A 81 8.83 -13.80 19.36
C HIS A 81 7.71 -14.15 18.38
N MET A 82 8.07 -14.28 17.11
CA MET A 82 7.18 -14.73 16.04
C MET A 82 7.76 -15.98 15.37
N SER A 83 6.90 -16.94 15.00
CA SER A 83 7.32 -18.05 14.15
C SER A 83 7.68 -17.56 12.75
N GLN A 84 8.47 -18.33 12.00
CA GLN A 84 8.79 -18.00 10.61
C GLN A 84 7.53 -17.85 9.76
N ASN A 85 6.58 -18.79 9.88
CA ASN A 85 5.31 -18.73 9.15
C ASN A 85 4.49 -17.48 9.54
N SER A 86 4.49 -17.08 10.82
CA SER A 86 3.82 -15.86 11.26
C SER A 86 4.44 -14.60 10.64
N MET A 87 5.77 -14.50 10.61
CA MET A 87 6.47 -13.36 10.00
C MET A 87 6.22 -13.28 8.49
N GLU A 88 6.32 -14.41 7.77
CA GLU A 88 6.08 -14.46 6.33
C GLU A 88 4.62 -14.14 5.99
N TYR A 89 3.67 -14.67 6.76
CA TYR A 89 2.26 -14.40 6.59
C TYR A 89 1.92 -12.92 6.81
N GLN A 90 2.40 -12.33 7.91
CA GLN A 90 2.23 -10.91 8.19
C GLN A 90 2.75 -10.05 7.05
N ALA A 91 4.00 -10.25 6.63
CA ALA A 91 4.61 -9.50 5.53
C ALA A 91 3.79 -9.61 4.24
N ARG A 92 3.26 -10.80 3.91
CA ARG A 92 2.41 -11.02 2.74
C ARG A 92 1.08 -10.26 2.80
N ILE A 93 0.44 -10.21 3.96
CA ILE A 93 -0.88 -9.58 4.14
C ILE A 93 -0.78 -8.06 4.21
N THR A 94 0.24 -7.55 4.89
CA THR A 94 0.36 -6.13 5.22
C THR A 94 1.25 -5.39 4.24
N GLY A 95 2.21 -6.09 3.63
CA GLY A 95 3.26 -5.49 2.79
C GLY A 95 4.39 -4.86 3.62
N PHE A 96 4.38 -5.02 4.94
CA PHE A 96 5.45 -4.52 5.81
C PHE A 96 6.66 -5.44 5.77
N PRO A 97 7.88 -4.93 6.01
CA PRO A 97 9.05 -5.78 6.20
C PRO A 97 8.82 -6.78 7.35
N PRO A 98 9.35 -8.02 7.27
CA PRO A 98 9.28 -8.97 8.37
C PRO A 98 9.82 -8.38 9.68
N GLY A 99 9.09 -8.59 10.78
CA GLY A 99 9.46 -8.07 12.09
C GLY A 99 9.18 -6.58 12.30
N MET A 100 8.34 -5.97 11.47
CA MET A 100 7.85 -4.59 11.65
C MET A 100 6.32 -4.57 11.83
N GLU A 101 5.87 -3.73 12.76
CA GLU A 101 4.46 -3.48 13.10
C GLU A 101 4.16 -1.98 13.11
N TRP A 102 2.89 -1.62 13.01
CA TRP A 102 2.42 -0.25 13.13
C TRP A 102 2.01 0.06 14.58
N LEU A 103 2.73 0.96 15.23
CA LEU A 103 2.37 1.49 16.54
C LEU A 103 1.45 2.70 16.38
N PHE A 104 0.24 2.60 16.92
CA PHE A 104 -0.73 3.69 16.92
C PHE A 104 -1.50 3.73 18.25
N GLU A 105 -1.57 4.91 18.87
CA GLU A 105 -2.24 5.09 20.18
C GLU A 105 -1.74 4.13 21.27
N GLY A 106 -0.45 3.83 21.27
CA GLY A 106 0.17 2.90 22.22
C GLY A 106 -0.23 1.43 22.00
N LYS A 107 -0.78 1.10 20.82
CA LYS A 107 -1.13 -0.27 20.45
C LYS A 107 -0.50 -0.67 19.13
N ASP A 108 -0.01 -1.90 19.10
CA ASP A 108 0.57 -2.51 17.91
C ASP A 108 -0.52 -3.09 17.01
N PHE A 109 -0.28 -2.97 15.70
CA PHE A 109 -1.06 -3.55 14.62
C PHE A 109 -0.09 -4.13 13.61
N ASP A 110 -0.35 -5.33 13.11
CA ASP A 110 0.54 -6.03 12.18
C ASP A 110 0.79 -5.26 10.87
N GLY A 111 -0.14 -4.38 10.50
CA GLY A 111 -0.01 -3.53 9.31
C GLY A 111 -0.90 -2.30 9.30
N PHE A 112 -0.59 -1.39 8.37
CA PHE A 112 -1.37 -0.19 8.12
C PHE A 112 -1.34 0.22 6.63
N LYS A 113 -2.52 0.61 6.10
CA LYS A 113 -2.70 1.15 4.75
C LYS A 113 -3.37 2.51 4.80
N SER A 114 -2.57 3.56 4.69
CA SER A 114 -2.99 4.98 4.75
C SER A 114 -4.12 5.32 3.78
N SER A 115 -4.03 4.87 2.52
CA SER A 115 -5.03 5.16 1.48
C SER A 115 -6.45 4.67 1.79
N MET A 116 -6.61 3.70 2.69
CA MET A 116 -7.90 3.14 3.12
C MET A 116 -8.21 3.41 4.59
N CYS A 117 -7.32 4.12 5.29
CA CYS A 117 -7.32 4.24 6.74
C CYS A 117 -7.51 2.90 7.47
N LEU A 118 -6.82 1.88 6.97
CA LEU A 118 -7.01 0.49 7.37
C LEU A 118 -5.84 0.00 8.21
N LEU A 119 -6.12 -0.30 9.48
CA LEU A 119 -5.26 -1.08 10.34
C LEU A 119 -5.50 -2.58 10.09
N GLN A 120 -4.45 -3.39 10.20
CA GLN A 120 -4.47 -4.80 9.86
C GLN A 120 -3.92 -5.65 11.00
N GLU A 121 -4.50 -6.83 11.19
CA GLU A 121 -3.98 -7.90 12.05
C GLU A 121 -3.89 -9.19 11.21
N ALA A 122 -2.80 -9.95 11.33
CA ALA A 122 -2.47 -11.15 10.58
C ALA A 122 -2.20 -12.33 11.53
N LYS A 123 -3.19 -13.21 11.70
CA LYS A 123 -3.08 -14.41 12.55
C LYS A 123 -2.76 -15.65 11.72
N ALA A 124 -1.54 -16.15 11.88
CA ALA A 124 -1.00 -17.32 11.18
C ALA A 124 -1.05 -18.59 12.05
N ASP A 125 -1.34 -19.73 11.42
CA ASP A 125 -1.23 -21.09 12.00
C ASP A 125 -1.87 -21.27 13.39
N TYR A 126 -3.11 -20.83 13.56
CA TYR A 126 -3.85 -21.02 14.81
C TYR A 126 -4.71 -22.30 14.82
N ASP A 127 -4.79 -23.03 13.70
CA ASP A 127 -5.53 -24.29 13.65
C ASP A 127 -4.85 -25.41 14.45
N GLN A 128 -3.56 -25.27 14.80
CA GLN A 128 -2.84 -26.16 15.72
C GLN A 128 -3.47 -26.27 17.12
N PHE A 129 -4.34 -25.33 17.50
CA PHE A 129 -5.07 -25.36 18.76
C PHE A 129 -6.43 -26.07 18.66
N PHE A 130 -6.79 -26.61 17.50
CA PHE A 130 -8.07 -27.26 17.29
C PHE A 130 -7.88 -28.75 16.97
N ASN A 131 -8.79 -29.57 17.48
CA ASN A 131 -8.88 -30.97 17.12
C ASN A 131 -9.56 -31.15 15.74
N ALA A 132 -9.55 -32.38 15.24
CA ALA A 132 -10.18 -32.74 13.96
C ALA A 132 -11.70 -32.44 13.88
N LYS A 133 -12.36 -32.19 15.02
CA LYS A 133 -13.78 -31.81 15.11
C LYS A 133 -13.99 -30.28 15.16
N GLY A 134 -12.92 -29.49 15.04
CA GLY A 134 -12.97 -28.03 15.08
C GLY A 134 -13.28 -27.47 16.47
N LYS A 135 -13.05 -28.25 17.54
CA LYS A 135 -13.08 -27.77 18.92
C LYS A 135 -11.66 -27.52 19.40
N LEU A 136 -11.48 -26.64 20.38
CA LEU A 136 -10.18 -26.49 21.03
C LEU A 136 -9.68 -27.85 21.54
N GLU A 137 -8.42 -28.15 21.27
CA GLU A 137 -7.78 -29.42 21.63
C GLU A 137 -7.77 -29.61 23.15
N TYR A 138 -7.54 -28.51 23.90
CA TYR A 138 -7.49 -28.51 25.35
C TYR A 138 -8.26 -27.33 25.98
N PRO A 139 -8.90 -27.52 27.16
CA PRO A 139 -9.67 -26.46 27.83
C PRO A 139 -8.87 -25.18 28.12
N PHE A 140 -7.58 -25.29 28.44
CA PHE A 140 -6.74 -24.11 28.74
C PHE A 140 -6.50 -23.22 27.51
N GLN A 141 -6.67 -23.75 26.28
CA GLN A 141 -6.50 -22.98 25.05
C GLN A 141 -7.61 -21.94 24.88
N GLU A 142 -8.73 -22.08 25.58
CA GLU A 142 -9.76 -21.04 25.63
C GLU A 142 -9.18 -19.73 26.17
N GLN A 143 -8.24 -19.78 27.12
CA GLN A 143 -7.54 -18.58 27.60
C GLN A 143 -6.62 -17.94 26.54
N LEU A 144 -6.18 -18.68 25.52
CA LEU A 144 -5.44 -18.08 24.40
C LEU A 144 -6.38 -17.27 23.51
N PHE A 145 -7.53 -17.83 23.13
CA PHE A 145 -8.49 -17.16 22.26
C PHE A 145 -9.32 -16.08 22.99
N VAL A 146 -9.92 -16.41 24.13
CA VAL A 146 -10.75 -15.49 24.93
C VAL A 146 -9.88 -14.59 25.81
N GLY A 147 -8.82 -15.13 26.41
CA GLY A 147 -8.02 -14.39 27.38
C GLY A 147 -6.98 -13.46 26.75
N LYS A 148 -6.38 -13.81 25.61
CA LYS A 148 -5.35 -12.99 24.95
C LYS A 148 -5.85 -12.37 23.65
N MET A 149 -6.28 -13.19 22.69
CA MET A 149 -6.64 -12.73 21.35
C MET A 149 -7.86 -11.81 21.37
N GLN A 150 -8.92 -12.17 22.09
CA GLN A 150 -10.10 -11.33 22.23
C GLN A 150 -9.80 -10.04 23.00
N LYS A 151 -8.98 -10.07 24.07
CA LYS A 151 -8.58 -8.85 24.78
C LYS A 151 -7.79 -7.90 23.87
N GLN A 152 -6.91 -8.43 23.02
CA GLN A 152 -6.22 -7.64 22.02
C GLN A 152 -7.21 -6.98 21.04
N ALA A 153 -8.16 -7.77 20.50
CA ALA A 153 -9.19 -7.29 19.60
C ALA A 153 -10.04 -6.17 20.22
N ILE A 154 -10.45 -6.33 21.49
CA ILE A 154 -11.22 -5.31 22.23
C ILE A 154 -10.42 -4.00 22.32
N ALA A 155 -9.15 -4.07 22.73
CA ALA A 155 -8.30 -2.88 22.85
C ALA A 155 -8.14 -2.15 21.50
N GLN A 156 -7.87 -2.91 20.43
CA GLN A 156 -7.74 -2.35 19.08
C GLN A 156 -9.08 -1.78 18.56
N ALA A 157 -10.20 -2.46 18.78
CA ALA A 157 -11.53 -2.00 18.38
C ALA A 157 -11.90 -0.67 19.05
N MET A 158 -11.54 -0.48 20.33
CA MET A 158 -11.77 0.78 21.03
C MET A 158 -10.98 1.94 20.38
N ILE A 159 -9.71 1.73 20.06
CA ILE A 159 -8.87 2.72 19.37
C ILE A 159 -9.50 3.11 18.03
N VAL A 160 -9.92 2.13 17.23
CA VAL A 160 -10.55 2.33 15.91
C VAL A 160 -11.89 3.04 16.02
N LYS A 161 -12.68 2.75 17.07
CA LYS A 161 -13.99 3.38 17.32
C LYS A 161 -13.84 4.88 17.60
N ILE A 162 -12.83 5.28 18.37
CA ILE A 162 -12.58 6.67 18.75
C ILE A 162 -11.94 7.46 17.59
N ASN A 163 -11.11 6.80 16.78
CA ASN A 163 -10.34 7.43 15.72
C ASN A 163 -10.99 7.29 14.33
N LYS A 164 -12.19 7.82 14.10
CA LYS A 164 -12.81 7.79 12.75
C LYS A 164 -12.01 8.65 11.74
N PRO A 165 -11.91 8.24 10.45
CA PRO A 165 -12.62 7.15 9.77
C PRO A 165 -11.90 5.79 9.80
N THR A 166 -10.99 5.53 10.74
CA THR A 166 -10.22 4.28 10.81
C THR A 166 -11.09 3.04 10.78
N VAL A 167 -10.61 2.01 10.09
CA VAL A 167 -11.16 0.66 10.06
C VAL A 167 -10.08 -0.36 10.43
N LEU A 168 -10.51 -1.51 10.93
CA LEU A 168 -9.64 -2.62 11.33
C LEU A 168 -10.10 -3.90 10.65
N THR A 169 -9.15 -4.62 10.04
CA THR A 169 -9.38 -5.94 9.47
C THR A 169 -8.44 -6.97 10.06
N TRP A 170 -8.99 -8.09 10.51
CA TRP A 170 -8.27 -9.26 10.96
C TRP A 170 -8.24 -10.33 9.87
N TYR A 171 -7.04 -10.78 9.52
CA TYR A 171 -6.76 -11.77 8.49
C TYR A 171 -6.29 -13.06 9.15
N PHE A 172 -7.02 -14.14 8.93
CA PHE A 172 -6.64 -15.47 9.42
C PHE A 172 -6.08 -16.30 8.27
N GLN A 173 -4.95 -16.96 8.51
CA GLN A 173 -4.37 -17.92 7.57
C GLN A 173 -5.18 -19.23 7.54
N THR A 174 -5.66 -19.65 8.70
CA THR A 174 -6.25 -20.97 8.88
C THR A 174 -7.76 -20.92 9.14
N PRO A 175 -8.54 -21.87 8.59
CA PRO A 175 -10.00 -21.78 8.56
C PRO A 175 -10.69 -22.05 9.91
N MET A 176 -10.15 -22.90 10.79
CA MET A 176 -10.81 -23.19 12.07
C MET A 176 -10.72 -21.99 13.01
N ALA A 177 -9.54 -21.38 13.12
CA ALA A 177 -9.35 -20.15 13.89
C ALA A 177 -10.21 -19.00 13.36
N PHE A 178 -10.28 -18.84 12.03
CA PHE A 178 -11.20 -17.89 11.39
C PHE A 178 -12.65 -18.13 11.82
N LYS A 179 -13.14 -19.36 11.67
CA LYS A 179 -14.52 -19.73 11.98
C LYS A 179 -14.85 -19.49 13.46
N TYR A 180 -13.91 -19.79 14.35
CA TYR A 180 -14.07 -19.61 15.79
C TYR A 180 -14.12 -18.12 16.17
N MET A 181 -13.20 -17.30 15.65
CA MET A 181 -13.05 -15.89 16.05
C MET A 181 -13.99 -14.94 15.32
N ARG A 182 -14.43 -15.27 14.11
CA ARG A 182 -15.29 -14.40 13.29
C ARG A 182 -16.51 -13.85 14.04
N PRO A 183 -17.37 -14.64 14.70
CA PRO A 183 -18.54 -14.07 15.38
C PRO A 183 -18.15 -13.08 16.48
N ILE A 184 -17.07 -13.36 17.23
CA ILE A 184 -16.56 -12.52 18.31
C ILE A 184 -16.04 -11.18 17.77
N LEU A 185 -15.26 -11.21 16.69
CA LEU A 185 -14.64 -10.02 16.11
C LEU A 185 -15.67 -9.15 15.37
N VAL A 186 -16.62 -9.76 14.66
CA VAL A 186 -17.68 -9.02 13.95
C VAL A 186 -18.59 -8.26 14.92
N ASP A 187 -18.90 -8.85 16.08
CA ASP A 187 -19.65 -8.17 17.15
C ASP A 187 -18.95 -6.89 17.65
N MET A 188 -17.61 -6.84 17.56
CA MET A 188 -16.79 -5.68 17.89
C MET A 188 -16.68 -4.65 16.74
N GLY A 189 -17.32 -4.90 15.60
CA GLY A 189 -17.21 -4.07 14.40
C GLY A 189 -15.89 -4.25 13.63
N ILE A 190 -15.17 -5.34 13.86
CA ILE A 190 -13.93 -5.68 13.15
C ILE A 190 -14.27 -6.48 11.89
N SER A 191 -13.70 -6.08 10.75
CA SER A 191 -13.80 -6.87 9.52
C SER A 191 -12.90 -8.11 9.61
N VAL A 192 -13.37 -9.26 9.15
CA VAL A 192 -12.61 -10.52 9.28
C VAL A 192 -12.56 -11.24 7.95
N LEU A 193 -11.35 -11.62 7.53
CA LEU A 193 -11.11 -12.33 6.26
C LEU A 193 -10.26 -13.59 6.51
N HIS A 194 -10.55 -14.64 5.77
CA HIS A 194 -9.69 -15.84 5.68
C HIS A 194 -8.87 -15.74 4.40
N ILE A 195 -7.54 -15.68 4.53
CA ILE A 195 -6.60 -15.62 3.41
C ILE A 195 -5.48 -16.65 3.71
N PRO A 196 -5.54 -17.87 3.16
CA PRO A 196 -4.53 -18.91 3.42
C PRO A 196 -3.14 -18.56 2.86
#